data_AF-A0A843W6K4-F1
#
_entry.id   AF-A0A843W6K4-F1
#
_cell.length_a   1.000
_cell.length_b   1.000
_cell.length_c   1.000
_cell.angle_alpha   90.00
_cell.angle_beta   90.00
_cell.angle_gamma   90.00
#
_symmetry.space_group_name_H-M   'P 1'
#
loop_
_entity.id
_entity.type
_entity.pdbx_description
1 polymer ?
#
loop_
_entity_poly.entity_id
_entity_poly.type
_entity_poly.pdbx_seq_one_letter_code
_entity_poly.pdbx_strand_id
1 'polypeptide(L)' 'MMHCVIFMGPTFYQRLIHMAEDPKEHRAVHPLTRQPIADRKRFGGVRFGEMERDYLLASWCQAGIPGAL' A
#
# COMPACT_ATOMS: atom_id res chain seq x y z
N MET A 1 1.62 -43.54 5.90
CA MET A 1 0.16 -43.59 6.18
C MET A 1 -0.14 -42.55 7.25
N MET A 2 -1.23 -41.78 7.12
CA MET A 2 -1.66 -40.86 8.17
C MET A 2 -2.43 -41.64 9.25
N HIS A 3 -1.92 -41.60 10.48
CA HIS A 3 -2.50 -42.27 11.65
C HIS A 3 -3.26 -41.27 12.54
N CYS A 4 -4.29 -40.60 12.02
CA CYS A 4 -5.18 -39.80 12.88
C CYS A 4 -6.62 -39.70 12.32
N VAL A 5 -7.55 -39.40 13.21
CA VAL A 5 -8.96 -39.14 12.88
C VAL A 5 -9.16 -37.66 12.57
N ILE A 6 -9.64 -37.36 11.36
CA ILE A 6 -9.98 -35.99 10.95
C ILE A 6 -11.40 -35.70 11.39
N PHE A 7 -11.58 -34.72 12.27
CA PHE A 7 -12.91 -34.28 12.68
C PHE A 7 -13.56 -33.48 11.55
N MET A 8 -14.63 -34.03 10.97
CA MET A 8 -15.43 -33.39 9.93
C MET A 8 -16.85 -33.16 10.47
N GLY A 9 -17.39 -31.97 10.24
CA GLY A 9 -18.73 -31.59 10.65
C GLY A 9 -19.27 -30.45 9.78
N PRO A 10 -20.60 -30.23 9.76
CA PRO A 10 -21.21 -29.15 8.99
C PRO A 10 -20.82 -27.79 9.60
N THR A 11 -20.15 -26.95 8.80
CA THR A 11 -19.75 -25.60 9.20
C THR A 11 -20.46 -24.58 8.31
N PHE A 12 -21.15 -23.62 8.92
CA PHE A 12 -21.76 -22.50 8.19
C PHE A 12 -20.69 -21.44 7.90
N TYR A 13 -20.46 -21.14 6.63
CA TYR A 13 -19.53 -20.09 6.20
C TYR A 13 -20.30 -18.84 5.77
N GLN A 14 -19.93 -17.69 6.32
CA GLN A 14 -20.39 -16.38 5.85
C GLN A 14 -19.36 -15.83 4.86
N ARG A 15 -19.83 -15.41 3.66
CA ARG A 15 -18.97 -14.66 2.74
C ARG A 15 -18.88 -13.20 3.20
N LEU A 16 -17.66 -12.74 3.47
CA LEU A 16 -17.38 -11.31 3.66
C LEU A 16 -17.38 -10.61 2.30
N ILE A 17 -18.16 -9.54 2.16
CA ILE A 17 -18.28 -8.76 0.91
C ILE A 17 -17.15 -7.76 0.71
N HIS A 18 -16.17 -7.72 1.61
CA HIS A 18 -14.99 -6.86 1.46
C HIS A 18 -14.10 -7.51 0.40
N MET A 19 -14.42 -7.23 -0.86
CA MET A 19 -13.62 -7.68 -1.99
C MET A 19 -12.37 -6.82 -2.08
N ALA A 20 -11.21 -7.46 -2.04
CA ALA A 20 -9.95 -6.86 -2.44
C ALA A 20 -9.91 -6.80 -3.97
N GLU A 21 -10.64 -5.84 -4.55
CA GLU A 21 -10.40 -5.45 -5.93
C GLU A 21 -9.19 -4.51 -5.92
N ASP A 22 -8.05 -5.03 -6.38
CA ASP A 22 -6.77 -4.31 -6.32
C ASP A 22 -6.91 -2.93 -6.99
N PRO A 23 -6.69 -1.83 -6.24
CA PRO A 23 -6.63 -0.51 -6.82
C PRO A 23 -5.46 -0.43 -7.80
N LYS A 24 -5.74 -0.38 -9.10
CA LYS A 24 -4.73 0.07 -10.07
C LYS A 24 -4.55 1.57 -9.93
N GLU A 25 -3.52 1.99 -9.22
CA GLU A 25 -3.16 3.39 -9.07
C GLU A 25 -2.48 3.91 -10.34
N HIS A 26 -2.87 5.10 -10.75
CA HIS A 26 -2.34 5.81 -11.90
C HIS A 26 -1.82 7.17 -11.40
N ARG A 27 -0.86 7.80 -12.09
CA ARG A 27 -0.24 9.04 -11.62
C ARG A 27 -0.61 10.24 -12.50
N ALA A 28 -1.73 10.88 -12.19
CA ALA A 28 -2.10 12.18 -12.75
C ALA A 28 -1.63 13.33 -11.84
N VAL A 29 -1.15 14.40 -12.46
CA VAL A 29 -0.52 15.54 -11.79
C VAL A 29 -1.41 16.78 -11.92
N HIS A 30 -1.58 17.51 -10.82
CA HIS A 30 -2.38 18.72 -10.79
C HIS A 30 -1.70 19.85 -11.58
N PRO A 31 -2.38 20.56 -12.49
CA PRO A 31 -1.74 21.53 -13.39
C PRO A 31 -1.13 22.75 -12.67
N LEU A 32 -1.69 23.13 -11.52
CA LEU A 32 -1.24 24.31 -10.76
C LEU A 32 -0.10 24.01 -9.78
N THR A 33 -0.21 22.93 -8.99
CA THR A 33 0.75 22.61 -7.92
C THR A 33 1.80 21.58 -8.34
N ARG A 34 1.60 20.94 -9.50
CA ARG A 34 2.39 19.78 -9.94
C ARG A 34 2.43 18.62 -8.94
N GLN A 35 1.51 18.61 -7.97
CA GLN A 35 1.38 17.55 -6.99
C GLN A 35 0.45 16.44 -7.51
N PRO A 36 0.60 15.19 -7.05
CA PRO A 36 -0.34 14.12 -7.34
C PRO A 36 -1.76 14.51 -6.89
N ILE A 37 -2.72 14.28 -7.78
CA ILE A 37 -4.14 14.48 -7.50
C ILE A 37 -4.56 13.44 -6.44
N ALA A 38 -5.33 13.84 -5.42
CA ALA A 38 -5.75 12.93 -4.33
C ALA A 38 -6.84 11.93 -4.75
N ASP A 39 -7.59 12.25 -5.80
CA ASP A 39 -8.77 11.49 -6.17
C ASP A 39 -8.41 10.24 -6.99
N ARG A 40 -8.71 9.06 -6.44
CA ARG A 40 -8.62 7.77 -7.16
C ARG A 40 -9.43 7.75 -8.46
N LYS A 41 -10.61 8.38 -8.47
CA LYS A 41 -11.47 8.50 -9.67
C LYS A 41 -10.85 9.35 -10.79
N ARG A 42 -9.89 10.20 -10.46
CA ARG A 42 -9.18 11.08 -11.41
C ARG A 42 -7.80 10.55 -11.77
N PHE A 43 -7.57 9.24 -11.59
CA PHE A 43 -6.25 8.64 -11.78
C PHE A 43 -5.19 9.31 -10.89
N GLY A 44 -5.58 9.68 -9.67
CA GLY A 44 -4.70 10.26 -8.66
C GLY A 44 -3.68 9.25 -8.14
N GLY A 45 -2.45 9.72 -7.91
CA GLY A 45 -1.35 8.89 -7.40
C GLY A 45 -1.14 9.07 -5.91
N VAL A 46 -0.38 8.15 -5.31
CA VAL A 46 -0.04 8.17 -3.88
C VAL A 46 0.79 9.40 -3.55
N ARG A 47 0.47 10.03 -2.42
CA ARG A 47 1.23 11.14 -1.86
C ARG A 47 2.32 10.59 -0.97
N PHE A 48 3.53 11.10 -1.17
CA PHE A 48 4.63 10.85 -0.26
C PHE A 48 4.43 11.68 1.00
N GLY A 49 4.22 11.03 2.14
CA GLY A 49 3.97 11.67 3.41
C GLY A 49 5.26 12.05 4.14
N GLU A 50 5.08 12.67 5.30
CA GLU A 50 6.19 13.08 6.17
C GLU A 50 6.92 11.88 6.75
N MET A 51 6.20 10.80 7.05
CA MET A 51 6.80 9.58 7.59
C MET A 51 7.70 8.87 6.59
N GLU A 52 7.31 8.81 5.32
CA GLU A 52 8.16 8.23 4.29
C GLU A 52 9.40 9.11 4.05
N ARG A 53 9.28 10.42 4.21
CA ARG A 53 10.41 11.36 4.15
C ARG A 53 11.38 11.13 5.30
N ASP A 54 10.89 11.02 6.53
CA ASP A 54 11.73 10.81 7.71
C ASP A 54 12.42 9.44 7.65
N TYR A 55 11.73 8.41 7.16
CA TYR A 55 12.32 7.10 6.93
C TYR A 55 13.43 7.14 5.87
N LEU A 56 13.20 7.80 4.73
CA LEU A 56 14.24 7.95 3.70
C LEU A 56 15.45 8.69 4.28
N LEU A 57 15.25 9.84 4.92
CA LEU A 57 16.34 10.63 5.49
C LEU A 57 17.16 9.84 6.51
N ALA A 58 16.51 9.05 7.36
CA ALA A 58 17.19 8.14 8.29
C ALA A 58 18.03 7.08 7.54
N SER A 59 17.49 6.50 6.48
CA SER A 59 18.20 5.52 5.64
C SER A 59 19.41 6.12 4.92
N TRP A 60 19.29 7.34 4.38
CA TRP A 60 20.40 8.02 3.68
C TRP A 60 21.52 8.42 4.64
N CYS A 61 21.17 8.81 5.87
CA CYS A 61 22.14 9.11 6.93
C CYS A 61 22.94 7.85 7.33
N GLN A 62 22.30 6.68 7.39
CA GLN A 62 22.96 5.41 7.67
C GLN A 62 23.88 4.95 6.52
N ALA A 63 23.51 5.23 5.27
CA ALA A 63 24.31 4.89 4.09
C ALA A 63 25.57 5.77 3.91
N GLY A 64 25.73 6.84 4.72
CA GLY A 64 26.94 7.65 4.76
C GLY A 64 27.23 8.43 3.48
N ILE A 65 26.19 8.83 2.72
CA ILE A 65 26.34 9.63 1.50
C ILE A 65 26.25 11.13 1.87
N PRO A 66 27.37 11.88 1.86
CA PRO A 66 27.34 13.31 2.14
C PRO A 66 26.80 14.07 0.91
N GLY A 67 25.74 14.86 1.07
CA GLY A 67 25.28 15.82 0.04
C GLY A 67 23.81 15.76 -0.40
N ALA A 68 22.90 15.21 0.40
CA ALA A 68 21.46 15.24 0.10
C ALA A 68 20.76 16.53 0.61
N LEU A 69 21.39 17.69 0.41
CA LEU A 69 20.80 19.04 0.48
C LEU A 69 21.33 19.87 -0.69
#